data_AF-A0A0G1W835-F1
#
_entry.id   AF-A0A0G1W835-F1
#
_cell.length_a   1.000
_cell.length_b   1.000
_cell.length_c   1.000
_cell.angle_alpha   90.00
_cell.angle_beta   90.00
_cell.angle_gamma   90.00
#
_symmetry.space_group_name_H-M   'P 1'
#
loop_
_entity.id
_entity.type
_entity.pdbx_description
1 polymer ?
#
loop_
_entity_poly.entity_id
_entity_poly.type
_entity_poly.pdbx_seq_one_letter_code
_entity_poly.pdbx_strand_id
1 'polypeptide(L)'
;MPDLLFIFGAKYLIFASILLTGYYLFVSPIETRKKLMIFLLISLPFAYIVGIGAREMYVNPRPFAVENFEPLVAHAADNGFPSDHVLLAASLAAILFFFNRRYAAWLGGFAIFIAVSRVYVGVHHSLDVLASIGIAMLCAIITSKLYASR
;
A
#
# COMPACT_ATOMS: atom_id res chain seq x y z
N MET A 1 -6.97 13.31 21.16
CA MET A 1 -6.08 12.14 21.36
C MET A 1 -6.16 11.12 20.21
N PRO A 2 -7.33 10.69 19.69
CA PRO A 2 -7.36 9.75 18.55
C PRO A 2 -6.77 10.35 17.26
N ASP A 3 -6.91 11.65 17.04
CA ASP A 3 -6.45 12.29 15.79
C ASP A 3 -4.94 12.16 15.56
N LEU A 4 -4.12 12.28 16.62
CA LEU A 4 -2.67 12.12 16.51
C LEU A 4 -2.30 10.70 16.04
N LEU A 5 -3.03 9.69 16.53
CA LEU A 5 -2.81 8.30 16.18
C LEU A 5 -3.12 8.04 14.70
N PHE A 6 -4.22 8.58 14.18
CA PHE A 6 -4.59 8.42 12.77
C PHE A 6 -3.77 9.33 11.83
N ILE A 7 -3.38 10.53 12.26
CA ILE A 7 -2.39 11.35 11.55
C ILE A 7 -1.07 10.59 11.44
N PHE A 8 -0.64 9.93 12.52
CA PHE A 8 0.56 9.11 12.50
C PHE A 8 0.44 7.94 11.53
N GLY A 9 -0.67 7.20 11.58
CA GLY A 9 -0.94 6.10 10.65
C GLY A 9 -0.96 6.57 9.19
N ALA A 10 -1.59 7.72 8.92
CA ALA A 10 -1.73 8.26 7.57
C ALA A 10 -0.44 8.82 6.96
N LYS A 11 0.51 9.31 7.77
CA LYS A 11 1.74 9.97 7.31
C LYS A 11 3.00 9.13 7.49
N TYR A 12 3.15 8.44 8.62
CA TYR A 12 4.44 7.91 9.05
C TYR A 12 4.54 6.39 9.02
N LEU A 13 3.42 5.67 9.21
CA LEU A 13 3.46 4.21 9.30
C LEU A 13 3.96 3.54 8.01
N ILE A 14 3.81 4.19 6.85
CA ILE A 14 4.36 3.71 5.59
C ILE A 14 5.89 3.54 5.63
N PHE A 15 6.59 4.43 6.33
CA PHE A 15 8.04 4.29 6.52
C PHE A 15 8.38 3.07 7.38
N ALA A 16 7.57 2.77 8.40
CA ALA A 16 7.72 1.55 9.19
C ALA A 16 7.53 0.29 8.33
N SER A 17 6.58 0.30 7.39
CA SER A 17 6.39 -0.80 6.43
C SER A 17 7.61 -1.01 5.52
N ILE A 18 8.19 0.08 5.02
CA ILE A 18 9.42 0.04 4.21
C ILE A 18 10.60 -0.45 5.04
N LEU A 19 10.79 0.08 6.25
CA LEU A 19 11.87 -0.32 7.15
C LEU A 19 11.75 -1.79 7.57
N LEU A 20 10.55 -2.28 7.87
CA LEU A 20 10.33 -3.69 8.22
C LEU A 20 10.63 -4.61 7.04
N THR A 21 10.27 -4.20 5.81
CA THR A 21 10.63 -4.93 4.59
C THR A 21 12.14 -4.94 4.36
N GLY A 22 12.80 -3.79 4.54
CA GLY A 22 14.26 -3.65 4.43
C GLY A 22 15.01 -4.45 5.49
N TYR A 23 14.50 -4.48 6.72
CA TYR A 23 15.02 -5.31 7.79
C TYR A 23 14.89 -6.80 7.44
N TYR A 24 13.70 -7.24 6.98
CA TYR A 24 13.51 -8.63 6.55
C TYR A 24 14.46 -9.02 5.41
N LEU A 25 14.63 -8.14 4.41
CA LEU A 25 15.62 -8.30 3.35
C LEU A 25 17.04 -8.47 3.90
N PHE A 26 17.41 -7.66 4.89
CA PHE A 26 18.75 -7.68 5.49
C PHE A 26 19.03 -8.96 6.29
N VAL A 27 18.05 -9.44 7.08
CA VAL A 27 18.26 -10.66 7.89
C VAL A 27 18.03 -11.96 7.12
N SER A 28 17.47 -11.88 5.90
CA SER A 28 17.21 -13.06 5.07
C SER A 28 18.48 -13.66 4.46
N PRO A 29 18.54 -15.00 4.28
CA PRO A 29 19.60 -15.65 3.52
C PRO A 29 19.75 -15.08 2.11
N ILE A 30 20.96 -15.14 1.55
CA ILE A 30 21.28 -14.51 0.25
C ILE A 30 20.33 -14.95 -0.89
N GLU A 31 19.94 -16.22 -0.92
CA GLU A 31 19.03 -16.76 -1.93
C GLU A 31 17.61 -16.20 -1.78
N THR A 32 17.09 -16.11 -0.55
CA THR A 32 15.81 -15.46 -0.27
C THR A 32 15.87 -13.97 -0.59
N ARG A 33 16.97 -13.29 -0.25
CA ARG A 33 17.17 -11.86 -0.52
C ARG A 33 17.12 -11.58 -2.02
N LYS A 34 17.86 -12.32 -2.84
CA LYS A 34 17.85 -12.16 -4.31
C LYS A 34 16.44 -12.32 -4.88
N LYS A 35 15.73 -13.39 -4.49
CA LYS A 35 14.36 -13.66 -4.95
C LYS A 35 13.39 -12.55 -4.55
N LEU A 36 13.49 -12.09 -3.30
CA LEU A 36 12.65 -11.01 -2.79
C LEU A 36 12.93 -9.68 -3.50
N MET A 37 14.21 -9.35 -3.76
CA MET A 37 14.57 -8.15 -4.53
C MET A 37 13.97 -8.18 -5.94
N ILE A 38 14.05 -9.32 -6.64
CA ILE A 38 13.43 -9.49 -7.95
C ILE A 38 11.91 -9.28 -7.87
N PHE A 39 11.26 -9.89 -6.87
CA PHE A 39 9.81 -9.71 -6.65
C PHE A 39 9.43 -8.26 -6.39
N LEU A 40 10.18 -7.55 -5.54
CA LEU A 40 9.94 -6.13 -5.25
C LEU A 40 10.12 -5.26 -6.50
N LEU A 41 11.18 -5.50 -7.28
CA LEU A 41 11.50 -4.76 -8.49
C LEU A 41 10.50 -4.98 -9.63
N ILE A 42 9.77 -6.09 -9.63
CA ILE A 42 8.74 -6.39 -10.64
C ILE A 42 7.36 -5.97 -10.13
N SER A 43 6.99 -6.41 -8.94
CA SER A 43 5.62 -6.31 -8.44
C SER A 43 5.26 -4.89 -8.01
N LEU A 44 6.18 -4.11 -7.42
CA LEU A 44 5.89 -2.73 -7.01
C LEU A 44 5.64 -1.80 -8.23
N PRO A 45 6.52 -1.76 -9.26
CA PRO A 45 6.24 -0.97 -10.44
C PRO A 45 4.99 -1.46 -11.18
N PHE A 46 4.77 -2.78 -11.24
CA PHE A 46 3.57 -3.32 -11.88
C PHE A 46 2.28 -2.87 -11.17
N ALA A 47 2.22 -2.96 -9.84
CA ALA A 47 1.09 -2.47 -9.05
C ALA A 47 0.88 -0.96 -9.23
N TYR A 48 1.95 -0.18 -9.28
CA TYR A 48 1.88 1.26 -9.52
C TYR A 48 1.35 1.60 -10.92
N ILE A 49 1.81 0.91 -11.96
CA ILE A 49 1.31 1.09 -13.34
C ILE A 49 -0.18 0.74 -13.42
N VAL A 50 -0.61 -0.36 -12.80
CA VAL A 50 -2.03 -0.72 -12.72
C VAL A 50 -2.82 0.35 -11.95
N GLY A 51 -2.24 0.89 -10.87
CA GLY A 51 -2.82 2.00 -10.11
C GLY A 51 -3.00 3.28 -10.94
N ILE A 52 -2.02 3.64 -11.77
CA ILE A 52 -2.13 4.75 -12.73
C ILE A 52 -3.27 4.47 -13.72
N GLY A 53 -3.31 3.28 -14.32
CA GLY A 53 -4.41 2.93 -15.23
C GLY A 53 -5.78 3.03 -14.56
N ALA A 54 -5.89 2.54 -13.32
CA ALA A 54 -7.12 2.61 -12.54
C ALA A 54 -7.53 4.07 -12.22
N ARG A 55 -6.56 4.94 -11.91
CA ARG A 55 -6.76 6.38 -11.70
C ARG A 55 -7.31 7.09 -12.94
N GLU A 56 -6.81 6.75 -14.12
CA GLU A 56 -7.28 7.33 -15.39
C GLU A 56 -8.69 6.83 -15.77
N MET A 57 -9.03 5.60 -15.38
CA MET A 57 -10.34 4.99 -15.69
C MET A 57 -11.44 5.38 -14.69
N TYR A 58 -11.09 5.77 -13.46
CA TYR A 58 -12.05 6.08 -12.42
C TYR A 58 -11.63 7.32 -11.61
N VAL A 59 -12.46 8.35 -11.70
CA VAL A 59 -12.28 9.60 -10.96
C VAL A 59 -13.14 9.56 -9.70
N ASN A 60 -12.47 9.59 -8.56
CA ASN A 60 -13.10 9.72 -7.24
C ASN A 60 -12.46 10.91 -6.51
N PRO A 61 -13.03 12.13 -6.65
CA PRO A 61 -12.51 13.30 -5.96
C PRO A 61 -12.48 13.06 -4.44
N ARG A 62 -11.49 13.64 -3.75
CA ARG A 62 -11.30 13.37 -2.31
C ARG A 62 -12.49 13.84 -1.46
N PRO A 63 -12.78 13.19 -0.32
CA PRO A 63 -13.93 13.53 0.52
C PRO A 63 -13.97 15.02 0.89
N PHE A 64 -12.84 15.56 1.36
CA PHE A 64 -12.75 16.96 1.77
C PHE A 64 -13.01 17.97 0.64
N ALA A 65 -12.72 17.60 -0.61
CA ALA A 65 -12.93 18.46 -1.77
C ALA A 65 -14.41 18.51 -2.21
N VAL A 66 -15.16 17.43 -1.98
CA VAL A 66 -16.59 17.35 -2.32
C VAL A 66 -17.46 17.85 -1.17
N GLU A 67 -17.09 17.53 0.06
CA GLU A 67 -17.86 17.85 1.27
C GLU A 67 -17.44 19.20 1.91
N ASN A 68 -16.43 19.87 1.37
CA ASN A 68 -15.96 21.21 1.77
C ASN A 68 -15.59 21.31 3.26
N PHE A 69 -14.74 20.41 3.74
CA PHE A 69 -14.18 20.45 5.09
C PHE A 69 -12.64 20.49 5.06
N GLU A 70 -12.03 20.87 6.18
CA GLU A 70 -10.57 20.86 6.33
C GLU A 70 -10.11 19.45 6.79
N PRO A 71 -9.28 18.73 5.99
CA PRO A 71 -8.82 17.40 6.37
C PRO A 71 -7.80 17.48 7.52
N LEU A 72 -7.73 16.44 8.33
CA LEU A 72 -6.76 16.37 9.45
C LEU A 72 -5.30 16.31 8.95
N VAL A 73 -5.10 15.94 7.69
CA VAL A 73 -3.81 15.98 6.99
C VAL A 73 -3.99 16.75 5.70
N ALA A 74 -3.25 17.86 5.56
CA ALA A 74 -3.25 18.67 4.35
C ALA A 74 -2.94 17.84 3.11
N HIS A 75 -3.75 18.02 2.06
CA HIS A 75 -3.63 17.30 0.80
C HIS A 75 -4.17 18.15 -0.36
N ALA A 76 -3.66 17.93 -1.57
CA ALA A 76 -4.21 18.54 -2.78
C ALA A 76 -5.61 17.98 -3.10
N ALA A 77 -6.49 18.84 -3.62
CA ALA A 77 -7.83 18.49 -4.10
C ALA A 77 -7.77 17.86 -5.50
N ASP A 78 -7.17 16.67 -5.60
CA ASP A 78 -7.02 15.89 -6.83
C ASP A 78 -7.86 14.59 -6.80
N ASN A 79 -7.66 13.70 -7.78
CA ASN A 79 -8.27 12.38 -7.78
C ASN A 79 -7.70 11.54 -6.62
N GLY A 80 -8.57 11.07 -5.72
CA GLY A 80 -8.20 10.22 -4.59
C GLY A 80 -7.98 8.75 -4.95
N PHE A 81 -8.39 8.32 -6.15
CA PHE A 81 -8.38 6.91 -6.52
C PHE A 81 -7.16 6.48 -7.36
N PRO A 82 -6.61 5.27 -7.13
CA PRO A 82 -6.61 4.56 -5.85
C PRO A 82 -5.65 5.23 -4.86
N SER A 83 -5.65 4.81 -3.59
CA SER A 83 -4.75 5.39 -2.59
C SER A 83 -3.31 4.87 -2.72
N ASP A 84 -2.36 5.74 -3.07
CA ASP A 84 -0.94 5.38 -3.25
C ASP A 84 -0.27 4.84 -1.97
N HIS A 85 -0.59 5.42 -0.80
CA HIS A 85 -0.02 4.98 0.48
C HIS A 85 -0.46 3.55 0.83
N VAL A 86 -1.75 3.26 0.63
CA VAL A 86 -2.31 1.94 0.86
C VAL A 86 -1.81 0.96 -0.19
N LEU A 87 -1.69 1.38 -1.46
CA LEU A 87 -1.20 0.55 -2.55
C LEU A 87 0.22 0.06 -2.27
N LEU A 88 1.12 0.96 -1.87
CA LEU A 88 2.49 0.60 -1.51
C LEU A 88 2.53 -0.32 -0.29
N ALA A 89 1.87 0.05 0.82
CA ALA A 89 1.88 -0.75 2.04
C ALA A 89 1.30 -2.16 1.85
N ALA A 90 0.15 -2.25 1.16
CA ALA A 90 -0.48 -3.52 0.83
C ALA A 90 0.37 -4.35 -0.14
N SER A 91 1.08 -3.72 -1.09
CA SER A 91 1.98 -4.43 -2.01
C SER A 91 3.15 -5.05 -1.27
N LEU A 92 3.76 -4.33 -0.32
CA LEU A 92 4.83 -4.89 0.52
C LEU A 92 4.33 -6.10 1.31
N ALA A 93 3.13 -6.02 1.90
CA ALA A 93 2.52 -7.13 2.62
C ALA A 93 2.23 -8.34 1.71
N ALA A 94 1.63 -8.10 0.54
CA ALA A 94 1.26 -9.13 -0.44
C ALA A 94 2.48 -9.82 -1.03
N ILE A 95 3.57 -9.08 -1.29
CA ILE A 95 4.84 -9.65 -1.74
C ILE A 95 5.43 -10.55 -0.64
N LEU A 96 5.53 -10.06 0.60
CA LEU A 96 6.11 -10.83 1.71
C LEU A 96 5.29 -12.04 2.10
N PHE A 97 4.00 -12.11 1.74
CA PHE A 97 3.20 -13.32 1.92
C PHE A 97 3.82 -14.57 1.29
N PHE A 98 4.53 -14.40 0.16
CA PHE A 98 5.21 -15.49 -0.55
C PHE A 98 6.59 -15.85 0.03
N PHE A 99 7.12 -15.06 0.96
CA PHE A 99 8.46 -15.27 1.54
C PHE A 99 8.40 -15.59 3.03
N ASN A 100 7.58 -14.87 3.79
CA ASN A 100 7.40 -15.07 5.22
C ASN A 100 6.05 -14.54 5.69
N ARG A 101 5.14 -15.47 6.03
CA ARG A 101 3.77 -15.15 6.47
C ARG A 101 3.71 -14.32 7.75
N ARG A 102 4.71 -14.42 8.65
CA ARG A 102 4.74 -13.63 9.88
C ARG A 102 5.01 -12.16 9.58
N TYR A 103 6.03 -11.85 8.78
CA TYR A 103 6.30 -10.46 8.36
C TYR A 103 5.19 -9.91 7.46
N ALA A 104 4.61 -10.75 6.60
CA ALA A 104 3.44 -10.39 5.80
C ALA A 104 2.25 -10.01 6.67
N ALA A 105 1.97 -10.74 7.75
CA ALA A 105 0.89 -10.42 8.68
C ALA A 105 1.10 -9.08 9.39
N TRP A 106 2.34 -8.79 9.85
CA TRP A 106 2.67 -7.48 10.43
C TRP A 106 2.45 -6.34 9.43
N LEU A 107 2.96 -6.48 8.21
CA LEU A 107 2.77 -5.50 7.15
C LEU A 107 1.31 -5.37 6.73
N GLY A 108 0.55 -6.47 6.72
CA GLY A 108 -0.90 -6.46 6.48
C GLY A 108 -1.63 -5.65 7.54
N GLY A 109 -1.27 -5.84 8.83
CA GLY A 109 -1.76 -5.00 9.92
C GLY A 109 -1.45 -3.52 9.72
N PHE A 110 -0.23 -3.19 9.30
CA PHE A 110 0.15 -1.81 8.97
C PHE A 110 -0.65 -1.27 7.78
N ALA A 111 -0.82 -2.03 6.71
CA ALA A 111 -1.57 -1.61 5.53
C ALA A 111 -3.04 -1.34 5.86
N ILE A 112 -3.67 -2.20 6.68
CA ILE A 112 -5.05 -2.00 7.16
C ILE A 112 -5.12 -0.75 8.03
N PHE A 113 -4.16 -0.55 8.95
CA PHE A 113 -4.17 0.61 9.81
C PHE A 113 -3.93 1.92 9.05
N ILE A 114 -3.04 1.91 8.04
CA ILE A 114 -2.87 3.02 7.09
C ILE A 114 -4.19 3.27 6.37
N ALA A 115 -4.84 2.25 5.81
CA ALA A 115 -6.11 2.39 5.09
C ALA A 115 -7.19 3.06 5.95
N VAL A 116 -7.41 2.57 7.17
CA VAL A 116 -8.36 3.16 8.12
C VAL A 116 -7.96 4.60 8.45
N SER A 117 -6.68 4.86 8.67
CA SER A 117 -6.17 6.20 8.97
C SER A 117 -6.41 7.18 7.82
N ARG A 118 -6.20 6.76 6.57
CA ARG A 118 -6.41 7.59 5.37
C ARG A 118 -7.88 7.97 5.18
N VAL A 119 -8.80 7.08 5.54
CA VAL A 119 -10.24 7.38 5.56
C VAL A 119 -10.57 8.31 6.73
N TYR A 120 -10.08 8.02 7.93
CA TYR A 120 -10.36 8.81 9.13
C TYR A 120 -9.89 10.26 9.01
N VAL A 121 -8.70 10.50 8.44
CA VAL A 121 -8.16 11.87 8.25
C VAL A 121 -8.83 12.63 7.10
N GLY A 122 -9.80 12.01 6.40
CA GLY A 122 -10.65 12.64 5.41
C GLY A 122 -10.05 12.78 4.00
N VAL A 123 -8.93 12.10 3.71
CA VAL A 123 -8.20 12.27 2.44
C VAL A 123 -8.52 11.20 1.39
N HIS A 124 -9.22 10.13 1.75
CA HIS A 124 -9.65 9.06 0.84
C HIS A 124 -11.00 8.48 1.24
N HIS A 125 -11.76 8.01 0.25
CA HIS A 125 -12.94 7.18 0.48
C HIS A 125 -12.54 5.72 0.75
N SER A 126 -13.44 4.95 1.37
CA SER A 126 -13.23 3.52 1.62
C SER A 126 -12.97 2.73 0.33
N LEU A 127 -13.58 3.14 -0.78
CA LEU A 127 -13.38 2.50 -2.09
C LEU A 127 -11.93 2.63 -2.57
N ASP A 128 -11.30 3.81 -2.37
CA ASP A 128 -9.93 4.08 -2.80
C ASP A 128 -8.94 3.11 -2.14
N VAL A 129 -9.13 2.88 -0.84
CA VAL A 129 -8.23 2.04 -0.04
C VAL A 129 -8.47 0.55 -0.28
N LEU A 130 -9.73 0.12 -0.48
CA LEU A 130 -10.07 -1.25 -0.83
C LEU A 130 -9.55 -1.62 -2.23
N ALA A 131 -9.67 -0.72 -3.20
CA ALA A 131 -9.13 -0.92 -4.53
C ALA A 131 -7.60 -1.06 -4.51
N SER A 132 -6.89 -0.23 -3.74
CA SER A 132 -5.44 -0.36 -3.55
C SER A 132 -5.02 -1.73 -3.02
N ILE A 133 -5.74 -2.26 -2.03
CA ILE A 133 -5.47 -3.59 -1.47
C ILE A 133 -5.71 -4.68 -2.53
N GLY A 134 -6.82 -4.59 -3.26
CA GLY A 134 -7.15 -5.52 -4.34
C GLY A 134 -6.09 -5.53 -5.46
N ILE A 135 -5.68 -4.36 -5.93
CA ILE A 135 -4.63 -4.19 -6.95
C ILE A 135 -3.32 -4.80 -6.45
N ALA A 136 -2.89 -4.45 -5.23
CA ALA A 136 -1.66 -4.96 -4.63
C ALA A 136 -1.64 -6.50 -4.57
N MET A 137 -2.73 -7.12 -4.09
CA MET A 137 -2.85 -8.57 -4.01
C MET A 137 -2.80 -9.22 -5.39
N LEU A 138 -3.56 -8.70 -6.36
CA LEU A 138 -3.62 -9.23 -7.72
C LEU A 138 -2.24 -9.17 -8.39
N CYS A 139 -1.56 -8.03 -8.32
CA CYS A 139 -0.23 -7.84 -8.90
C CYS A 139 0.83 -8.75 -8.28
N ALA A 140 0.77 -8.98 -6.97
CA ALA A 140 1.67 -9.91 -6.28
C ALA A 140 1.42 -11.37 -6.72
N ILE A 141 0.15 -11.79 -6.83
CA ILE A 141 -0.23 -13.13 -7.30
C ILE A 141 0.19 -13.36 -8.76
N ILE A 142 0.00 -12.37 -9.63
CA ILE A 142 0.44 -12.46 -11.03
C ILE A 142 1.96 -12.60 -11.09
N THR A 143 2.69 -11.76 -10.32
CA THR A 143 4.15 -11.80 -10.25
C THR A 143 4.63 -13.18 -9.76
N SER A 144 3.96 -13.76 -8.76
CA SER A 144 4.34 -15.07 -8.24
C SER A 144 4.15 -16.19 -9.25
N LYS A 145 3.06 -16.14 -10.04
CA LYS A 145 2.81 -17.12 -11.10
C LYS A 145 3.85 -17.01 -12.21
N LEU A 146 4.20 -15.80 -12.64
CA LEU A 146 5.22 -15.56 -13.67
C LEU A 146 6.62 -15.97 -13.23
N TYR A 147 6.92 -15.84 -11.93
CA TYR A 147 8.20 -16.27 -11.37
C TYR A 147 8.28 -17.79 -11.20
N ALA A 148 7.19 -18.45 -10.77
CA ALA A 148 7.15 -19.90 -10.56
C ALA A 148 7.11 -20.72 -11.88
N SER A 149 6.76 -20.09 -13.00
CA SER A 149 6.79 -20.72 -14.33
C SER A 149 8.19 -20.74 -14.98
N ARG A 150 9.25 -20.38 -14.23
CA ARG A 150 10.65 -20.43 -14.65
C ARG A 150 11.43 -21.34 -13.70
#